data_AF-A0A928I092-F1
#
_entry.id   AF-A0A928I092-F1
#
_cell.length_a   1.000
_cell.length_b   1.000
_cell.length_c   1.000
_cell.angle_alpha   90.00
_cell.angle_beta   90.00
_cell.angle_gamma   90.00
#
_symmetry.space_group_name_H-M   'P 1'
#
loop_
_entity.id
_entity.type
_entity.pdbx_description
1 polymer ?
#
loop_
_entity_poly.entity_id
_entity_poly.type
_entity_poly.pdbx_seq_one_letter_code
_entity_poly.pdbx_strand_id
1 'polypeptide(L)'
;MGFEKIWNLIVKHYKTNYNAPEEKLQKDWENTLISGSLGYMGLFGEIDAHRTIHLGSGKRVIPDIIIKNDDKDLFDIELKQYSLPFAIEMEQQLKSYMDLLHVSVGVLVCQKIYVYVYDFSKSKLKRVEISFVEDNPDGIAFVELFSKGNFSEEKIENFIDSKNNFANNVQKIKSEITQENIVALLKSHFLTTYAATEVDKAMEDIVITLKTANIAHTIESPKIIDNGNDPLLPLPIDEYEEPNFDYVIIKTTESKIIERGNLYEATRYKWKAGDRIARYSFVLSVVNTYVRAVYIVERWKKEGERWWFEGHKAEGEIYENLIGKKIPYKYRKKGMAFPVVYKK
;
A
#
# COMPACT_ATOMS: atom_id res chain seq x y z
N MET A 1 22.10 20.98 -13.93
CA MET A 1 21.45 21.41 -12.66
C MET A 1 21.81 20.36 -11.61
N GLY A 2 22.13 20.74 -10.37
CA GLY A 2 22.45 19.73 -9.34
C GLY A 2 21.22 18.89 -8.97
N PHE A 3 21.41 17.63 -8.57
CA PHE A 3 20.32 16.69 -8.24
C PHE A 3 19.40 17.23 -7.13
N GLU A 4 19.96 17.95 -6.15
CA GLU A 4 19.22 18.65 -5.09
C GLU A 4 18.20 19.65 -5.65
N LYS A 5 18.63 20.51 -6.57
CA LYS A 5 17.76 21.51 -7.19
C LYS A 5 16.65 20.86 -8.01
N ILE A 6 16.96 19.74 -8.65
CA ILE A 6 15.99 18.95 -9.40
C ILE A 6 14.96 18.32 -8.46
N TRP A 7 15.40 17.72 -7.36
CA TRP A 7 14.50 17.16 -6.35
C TRP A 7 13.55 18.21 -5.78
N ASN A 8 14.06 19.38 -5.41
CA ASN A 8 13.23 20.46 -4.89
C ASN A 8 12.25 21.01 -5.94
N LEU A 9 12.59 20.92 -7.23
CA LEU A 9 11.64 21.20 -8.32
C LEU A 9 10.51 20.15 -8.33
N ILE A 10 10.83 18.86 -8.24
CA ILE A 10 9.83 17.77 -8.13
C ILE A 10 8.89 18.02 -6.95
N VAL A 11 9.42 18.38 -5.77
CA VAL A 11 8.62 18.69 -4.58
C VAL A 11 7.71 19.91 -4.82
N LYS A 12 8.20 20.95 -5.50
CA LYS A 12 7.37 22.10 -5.87
C LYS A 12 6.24 21.73 -6.83
N HIS A 13 6.52 20.87 -7.83
CA HIS A 13 5.51 20.34 -8.75
C HIS A 13 4.46 19.51 -8.01
N TYR A 14 4.89 18.65 -7.09
CA TYR A 14 4.01 17.89 -6.21
C TYR A 14 3.05 18.79 -5.43
N LYS A 15 3.57 19.82 -4.73
CA LYS A 15 2.77 20.78 -3.97
C LYS A 15 1.76 21.52 -4.85
N THR A 16 2.17 21.94 -6.05
CA THR A 16 1.34 22.72 -6.98
C THR A 16 0.24 21.88 -7.61
N ASN A 17 0.49 20.58 -7.84
CA ASN A 17 -0.41 19.66 -8.51
C ASN A 17 -1.04 18.63 -7.57
N TYR A 18 -1.05 18.86 -6.26
CA TYR A 18 -1.46 17.85 -5.26
C TYR A 18 -2.85 17.24 -5.52
N ASN A 19 -3.81 18.05 -5.95
CA ASN A 19 -5.18 17.62 -6.29
C ASN A 19 -5.43 17.52 -7.81
N ALA A 20 -4.38 17.51 -8.62
CA ALA A 20 -4.52 17.42 -10.07
C ALA A 20 -5.00 16.01 -10.49
N PRO A 21 -5.78 15.90 -11.58
CA PRO A 21 -6.14 14.61 -12.15
C PRO A 21 -4.91 13.90 -12.73
N GLU A 22 -4.94 12.57 -12.76
CA GLU A 22 -3.83 11.71 -13.20
C GLU A 22 -3.34 12.08 -14.61
N GLU A 23 -4.25 12.34 -15.56
CA GLU A 23 -3.89 12.75 -16.93
C GLU A 23 -3.00 14.01 -16.96
N LYS A 24 -3.25 14.98 -16.05
CA LYS A 24 -2.42 16.18 -15.95
C LYS A 24 -1.07 15.85 -15.33
N LEU A 25 -1.05 15.00 -14.30
CA LEU A 25 0.18 14.57 -13.63
C LEU A 25 1.08 13.80 -14.58
N GLN A 26 0.51 12.91 -15.38
CA GLN A 26 1.24 12.14 -16.38
C GLN A 26 1.92 13.05 -17.41
N LYS A 27 1.19 14.02 -17.97
CA LYS A 27 1.78 15.02 -18.88
C LYS A 27 2.88 15.85 -18.21
N ASP A 28 2.73 16.18 -16.93
CA ASP A 28 3.76 16.91 -16.17
C ASP A 28 5.01 16.04 -15.94
N TRP A 29 4.81 14.76 -15.62
CA TRP A 29 5.90 13.80 -15.46
C TRP A 29 6.65 13.57 -16.77
N GLU A 30 5.97 13.29 -17.88
CA GLU A 30 6.60 13.07 -19.18
C GLU A 30 7.43 14.28 -19.65
N ASN A 31 6.82 15.47 -19.66
CA ASN A 31 7.40 16.66 -20.27
C ASN A 31 8.38 17.39 -19.35
N THR A 32 8.12 17.42 -18.05
CA THR A 32 8.89 18.25 -17.12
C THR A 32 9.89 17.43 -16.33
N LEU A 33 9.43 16.33 -15.72
CA LEU A 33 10.28 15.57 -14.79
C LEU A 33 11.17 14.57 -15.54
N ILE A 34 10.60 13.74 -16.39
CA ILE A 34 11.36 12.72 -17.11
C ILE A 34 12.25 13.38 -18.16
N SER A 35 11.66 14.22 -19.02
CA SER A 35 12.42 14.92 -20.07
C SER A 35 13.34 16.01 -19.53
N GLY A 36 12.85 16.87 -18.64
CA GLY A 36 13.63 18.00 -18.14
C GLY A 36 14.60 17.67 -17.01
N SER A 37 14.29 16.65 -16.20
CA SER A 37 15.04 16.37 -14.97
C SER A 37 15.84 15.06 -15.00
N LEU A 38 15.26 13.97 -15.51
CA LEU A 38 15.95 12.67 -15.60
C LEU A 38 16.73 12.49 -16.92
N GLY A 39 16.41 13.30 -17.93
CA GLY A 39 17.16 13.38 -19.19
C GLY A 39 16.76 12.36 -20.26
N TYR A 40 15.62 11.69 -20.11
CA TYR A 40 15.05 10.81 -21.14
C TYR A 40 14.13 11.60 -22.05
N MET A 41 14.25 11.50 -23.37
CA MET A 41 13.48 12.34 -24.28
C MET A 41 12.50 11.52 -25.12
N GLY A 42 11.22 11.91 -25.10
CA GLY A 42 10.20 11.28 -25.93
C GLY A 42 10.51 11.34 -27.44
N LEU A 43 11.19 12.40 -27.91
CA LEU A 43 11.63 12.55 -29.31
C LEU A 43 12.60 11.44 -29.75
N PHE A 44 13.29 10.78 -28.82
CA PHE A 44 14.18 9.66 -29.10
C PHE A 44 13.52 8.29 -28.81
N GLY A 45 12.21 8.26 -28.52
CA GLY A 45 11.49 7.02 -28.21
C GLY A 45 11.78 6.44 -26.83
N GLU A 46 12.40 7.22 -25.94
CA GLU A 46 12.86 6.79 -24.61
C GLU A 46 11.74 6.80 -23.56
N ILE A 47 10.60 7.39 -23.91
CA ILE A 47 9.39 7.46 -23.08
C ILE A 47 8.26 6.80 -23.89
N ASP A 48 7.73 5.69 -23.38
CA ASP A 48 6.57 5.00 -23.97
C ASP A 48 5.40 5.06 -23.00
N ALA A 49 4.50 6.02 -23.25
CA ALA A 49 3.29 6.21 -22.48
C ALA A 49 2.14 5.38 -23.07
N HIS A 50 1.38 4.70 -22.20
CA HIS A 50 0.19 3.91 -22.57
C HIS A 50 0.44 2.79 -23.59
N ARG A 51 1.55 2.06 -23.45
CA ARG A 51 1.85 0.92 -24.33
C ARG A 51 0.68 -0.07 -24.31
N THR A 52 0.13 -0.35 -25.49
CA THR A 52 -0.90 -1.38 -25.66
C THR A 52 -0.23 -2.70 -26.05
N ILE A 53 -0.28 -3.70 -25.18
CA ILE A 53 0.22 -5.05 -25.49
C ILE A 53 -0.96 -5.96 -25.86
N HIS A 54 -0.77 -6.77 -26.89
CA HIS A 54 -1.73 -7.81 -27.28
C HIS A 54 -1.48 -9.05 -26.42
N LEU A 55 -2.49 -9.47 -25.65
CA LEU A 55 -2.51 -10.72 -24.92
C LEU A 55 -3.61 -11.59 -25.53
N GLY A 56 -3.24 -12.51 -26.42
CA GLY A 56 -4.18 -13.32 -27.19
C GLY A 56 -5.03 -12.46 -28.13
N SER A 57 -6.37 -12.56 -28.05
CA SER A 57 -7.32 -11.78 -28.87
C SER A 57 -7.72 -10.43 -28.27
N GLY A 58 -7.20 -10.07 -27.09
CA GLY A 58 -7.52 -8.84 -26.37
C GLY A 58 -6.35 -7.84 -26.35
N LYS A 59 -6.67 -6.54 -26.40
CA LYS A 59 -5.74 -5.45 -26.15
C LYS A 59 -5.71 -5.14 -24.65
N ARG A 60 -4.53 -5.10 -24.02
CA ARG A 60 -4.35 -4.63 -22.64
C ARG A 60 -3.53 -3.34 -22.66
N VAL A 61 -4.04 -2.31 -21.99
CA VAL A 61 -3.27 -1.08 -21.71
C VAL A 61 -2.41 -1.35 -20.50
N ILE A 62 -1.11 -1.05 -20.62
CA ILE A 62 -0.03 -1.31 -19.65
C ILE A 62 0.79 -0.01 -19.57
N PRO A 63 1.72 0.12 -18.60
CA PRO A 63 1.71 1.07 -17.48
C PRO A 63 1.63 2.55 -17.92
N ASP A 64 1.47 3.47 -16.98
CA ASP A 64 1.35 4.90 -17.33
C ASP A 64 2.57 5.40 -18.13
N ILE A 65 3.79 5.05 -17.70
CA ILE A 65 5.02 5.41 -18.42
C ILE A 65 6.05 4.28 -18.33
N ILE A 66 6.62 3.88 -19.48
CA ILE A 66 7.80 3.01 -19.55
C ILE A 66 8.99 3.84 -20.00
N ILE A 67 10.11 3.72 -19.29
CA ILE A 67 11.38 4.32 -19.67
C ILE A 67 12.25 3.29 -20.37
N LYS A 68 12.87 3.69 -21.48
CA LYS A 68 13.65 2.81 -22.34
C LYS A 68 15.02 3.38 -22.65
N ASN A 69 15.90 2.47 -23.05
CA ASN A 69 17.10 2.78 -23.78
C ASN A 69 17.18 1.87 -25.00
N ASP A 70 17.05 2.46 -26.20
CA ASP A 70 16.83 1.73 -27.45
C ASP A 70 15.65 0.74 -27.33
N ASP A 71 15.90 -0.55 -27.58
CA ASP A 71 14.90 -1.62 -27.51
C ASP A 71 14.73 -2.22 -26.10
N LYS A 72 15.52 -1.77 -25.10
CA LYS A 72 15.46 -2.28 -23.72
C LYS A 72 14.57 -1.40 -22.85
N ASP A 73 13.55 -1.99 -22.26
CA ASP A 73 12.78 -1.38 -21.17
C ASP A 73 13.65 -1.36 -19.89
N LEU A 74 13.83 -0.18 -19.29
CA LEU A 74 14.68 0.03 -18.12
C LEU A 74 13.90 -0.09 -16.81
N PHE A 75 12.79 0.63 -16.72
CA PHE A 75 11.90 0.65 -15.56
C PHE A 75 10.52 1.18 -15.96
N ASP A 76 9.51 0.80 -15.19
CA ASP A 76 8.15 1.31 -15.33
C ASP A 76 7.80 2.32 -14.22
N ILE A 77 6.89 3.23 -14.56
CA ILE A 77 6.35 4.23 -13.63
C ILE A 77 4.82 4.13 -13.67
N GLU A 78 4.23 3.89 -12.51
CA GLU A 78 2.80 3.99 -12.27
C GLU A 78 2.49 5.28 -11.50
N LEU A 79 1.60 6.10 -12.04
CA LEU A 79 1.25 7.42 -11.55
C LEU A 79 -0.20 7.45 -11.07
N LYS A 80 -0.38 7.69 -9.78
CA LYS A 80 -1.68 7.98 -9.17
C LYS A 80 -1.77 9.45 -8.80
N GLN A 81 -2.97 9.91 -8.45
CA GLN A 81 -3.13 11.25 -7.88
C GLN A 81 -2.25 11.41 -6.63
N TYR A 82 -1.56 12.54 -6.52
CA TYR A 82 -0.73 12.85 -5.36
C TYR A 82 -1.52 12.89 -4.04
N SER A 83 -2.82 13.18 -4.10
CA SER A 83 -3.69 13.17 -2.91
C SER A 83 -4.03 11.76 -2.42
N LEU A 84 -3.79 10.70 -3.21
CA LEU A 84 -4.15 9.34 -2.84
C LEU A 84 -3.09 8.70 -1.95
N PRO A 85 -3.49 8.12 -0.79
CA PRO A 85 -2.57 7.36 0.04
C PRO A 85 -2.13 6.09 -0.68
N PHE A 86 -1.01 5.52 -0.22
CA PHE A 86 -0.57 4.21 -0.69
C PHE A 86 -1.66 3.16 -0.49
N ALA A 87 -1.88 2.35 -1.51
CA ALA A 87 -2.78 1.21 -1.48
C ALA A 87 -2.05 -0.01 -2.07
N ILE A 88 -2.24 -1.19 -1.47
CA ILE A 88 -1.53 -2.43 -1.87
C ILE A 88 -1.87 -2.83 -3.31
N GLU A 89 -3.05 -2.44 -3.77
CA GLU A 89 -3.57 -2.65 -5.11
C GLU A 89 -2.71 -1.94 -6.16
N MET A 90 -2.19 -0.75 -5.83
CA MET A 90 -1.31 0.01 -6.70
C MET A 90 0.04 -0.70 -6.87
N GLU A 91 0.57 -1.30 -5.79
CA GLU A 91 1.79 -2.12 -5.83
C GLU A 91 1.58 -3.39 -6.66
N GLN A 92 0.44 -4.08 -6.48
CA GLN A 92 0.11 -5.27 -7.26
C GLN A 92 -0.05 -4.97 -8.76
N GLN A 93 -0.62 -3.81 -9.08
CA GLN A 93 -0.74 -3.34 -10.46
C GLN A 93 0.64 -3.10 -11.08
N LEU A 94 1.50 -2.32 -10.41
CA LEU A 94 2.88 -2.09 -10.84
C LEU A 94 3.62 -3.42 -11.01
N LYS A 95 3.59 -4.30 -10.00
CA LYS A 95 4.23 -5.62 -10.07
C LYS A 95 3.75 -6.44 -11.28
N SER A 96 2.46 -6.42 -11.58
CA SER A 96 1.91 -7.13 -12.74
C SER A 96 2.48 -6.62 -14.06
N TYR A 97 2.77 -5.31 -14.14
CA TYR A 97 3.42 -4.71 -15.30
C TYR A 97 4.91 -5.02 -15.36
N MET A 98 5.60 -4.96 -14.22
CA MET A 98 6.99 -5.40 -14.11
C MET A 98 7.18 -6.85 -14.58
N ASP A 99 6.30 -7.75 -14.15
CA ASP A 99 6.30 -9.17 -14.57
C ASP A 99 6.06 -9.31 -16.08
N LEU A 100 5.14 -8.52 -16.65
CA LEU A 100 4.81 -8.60 -18.07
C LEU A 100 5.93 -8.05 -18.96
N LEU A 101 6.53 -6.94 -18.56
CA LEU A 101 7.63 -6.28 -19.26
C LEU A 101 8.99 -6.92 -18.98
N HIS A 102 9.08 -7.81 -17.99
CA HIS A 102 10.33 -8.39 -17.47
C HIS A 102 11.33 -7.31 -17.03
N VAL A 103 10.84 -6.23 -16.40
CA VAL A 103 11.68 -5.18 -15.79
C VAL A 103 11.83 -5.43 -14.30
N SER A 104 13.06 -5.26 -13.79
CA SER A 104 13.38 -5.48 -12.38
C SER A 104 13.10 -4.26 -11.51
N VAL A 105 13.02 -3.07 -12.09
CA VAL A 105 12.85 -1.79 -11.38
C VAL A 105 11.51 -1.18 -11.74
N GLY A 106 10.79 -0.72 -10.72
CA GLY A 106 9.51 -0.01 -10.90
C GLY A 106 9.34 1.13 -9.91
N VAL A 107 8.53 2.12 -10.28
CA VAL A 107 8.26 3.31 -9.47
C VAL A 107 6.76 3.53 -9.37
N LEU A 108 6.23 3.58 -8.15
CA LEU A 108 4.85 4.02 -7.90
C LEU A 108 4.88 5.42 -7.29
N VAL A 109 4.05 6.30 -7.82
CA VAL A 109 3.95 7.69 -7.36
C VAL A 109 2.51 7.98 -6.95
N CYS A 110 2.32 8.34 -5.69
CA CYS A 110 1.05 8.83 -5.12
C CYS A 110 1.35 9.94 -4.09
N GLN A 111 0.82 9.90 -2.87
CA GLN A 111 1.26 10.78 -1.77
C GLN A 111 2.77 10.74 -1.50
N LYS A 112 3.44 9.65 -1.91
CA LYS A 112 4.88 9.44 -1.79
C LYS A 112 5.38 8.74 -3.04
N ILE A 113 6.70 8.70 -3.21
CA ILE A 113 7.35 7.87 -4.22
C ILE A 113 7.75 6.56 -3.56
N TYR A 114 7.39 5.45 -4.21
CA TYR A 114 7.79 4.11 -3.83
C TYR A 114 8.66 3.54 -4.94
N VAL A 115 9.90 3.21 -4.61
CA VAL A 115 10.84 2.61 -5.55
C VAL A 115 10.94 1.13 -5.25
N TYR A 116 10.80 0.31 -6.28
CA TYR A 116 10.76 -1.14 -6.21
C TYR A 116 11.93 -1.77 -6.95
N VAL A 117 12.44 -2.86 -6.38
CA VAL A 117 13.26 -3.84 -7.09
C VAL A 117 12.63 -5.21 -6.93
N TYR A 118 12.36 -5.87 -8.04
CA TYR A 118 11.84 -7.23 -8.09
C TYR A 118 12.94 -8.21 -8.48
N ASP A 119 13.24 -9.12 -7.55
CA ASP A 119 14.14 -10.24 -7.79
C ASP A 119 13.32 -11.42 -8.35
N PHE A 120 13.36 -11.59 -9.67
CA PHE A 120 12.69 -12.68 -10.37
C PHE A 120 13.17 -14.07 -9.90
N SER A 121 14.44 -14.20 -9.48
CA SER A 121 15.00 -15.48 -9.03
C SER A 121 14.45 -15.89 -7.67
N LYS A 122 14.21 -14.92 -6.78
CA LYS A 122 13.68 -15.16 -5.43
C LYS A 122 12.18 -14.89 -5.31
N SER A 123 11.53 -14.46 -6.40
CA SER A 123 10.14 -13.96 -6.42
C SER A 123 9.87 -12.96 -5.29
N LYS A 124 10.84 -12.07 -5.03
CA LYS A 124 10.83 -11.17 -3.88
C LYS A 124 10.82 -9.72 -4.34
N LEU A 125 9.83 -8.98 -3.87
CA LEU A 125 9.72 -7.54 -4.07
C LEU A 125 10.33 -6.81 -2.87
N LYS A 126 11.28 -5.91 -3.14
CA LYS A 126 11.87 -5.00 -2.16
C LYS A 126 11.44 -3.58 -2.51
N ARG A 127 11.28 -2.73 -1.51
CA ARG A 127 10.89 -1.33 -1.72
C ARG A 127 11.50 -0.37 -0.72
N VAL A 128 11.52 0.90 -1.10
CA VAL A 128 11.77 2.04 -0.20
C VAL A 128 10.72 3.13 -0.48
N GLU A 129 10.37 3.86 0.56
CA GLU A 129 9.41 4.97 0.50
C GLU A 129 10.14 6.31 0.63
N ILE A 130 9.77 7.26 -0.22
CA ILE A 130 10.37 8.58 -0.32
C ILE A 130 9.28 9.64 -0.22
N SER A 131 9.33 10.46 0.82
CA SER A 131 8.37 11.55 1.03
C SER A 131 8.77 12.81 0.26
N PHE A 132 7.78 13.53 -0.29
CA PHE A 132 7.97 14.82 -0.98
C PHE A 132 8.28 15.97 -0.01
N VAL A 133 9.50 15.95 0.53
CA VAL A 133 10.04 16.98 1.42
C VAL A 133 11.27 17.59 0.75
N GLU A 134 11.39 18.92 0.80
CA GLU A 134 12.58 19.61 0.30
C GLU A 134 13.84 19.07 0.98
N ASP A 135 14.93 18.97 0.22
CA ASP A 135 16.22 18.48 0.68
C ASP A 135 16.21 17.05 1.27
N ASN A 136 15.18 16.25 0.95
CA ASN A 136 15.12 14.85 1.35
C ASN A 136 16.28 14.07 0.68
N PRO A 137 17.23 13.51 1.43
CA PRO A 137 18.38 12.80 0.86
C PRO A 137 17.96 11.62 -0.02
N ASP A 138 16.84 10.97 0.29
CA ASP A 138 16.35 9.82 -0.48
C ASP A 138 15.73 10.26 -1.80
N GLY A 139 15.11 11.44 -1.82
CA GLY A 139 14.61 12.05 -3.04
C GLY A 139 15.72 12.55 -3.96
N ILE A 140 16.79 13.10 -3.38
CA ILE A 140 18.00 13.48 -4.13
C ILE A 140 18.64 12.23 -4.75
N ALA A 141 18.79 11.16 -3.96
CA ALA A 141 19.30 9.88 -4.43
C ALA A 141 18.41 9.27 -5.53
N PHE A 142 17.08 9.39 -5.42
CA PHE A 142 16.16 8.98 -6.48
C PHE A 142 16.47 9.69 -7.80
N VAL A 143 16.60 11.03 -7.78
CA VAL A 143 16.92 11.79 -9.00
C VAL A 143 18.25 11.33 -9.60
N GLU A 144 19.27 11.15 -8.77
CA GLU A 144 20.59 10.71 -9.21
C GLU A 144 20.54 9.31 -9.83
N LEU A 145 19.91 8.34 -9.15
CA LEU A 145 19.84 6.94 -9.56
C LEU A 145 18.98 6.72 -10.80
N PHE A 146 17.93 7.52 -10.99
CA PHE A 146 17.03 7.42 -12.14
C PHE A 146 17.41 8.36 -13.29
N SER A 147 18.51 9.11 -13.19
CA SER A 147 19.01 9.92 -14.31
C SER A 147 19.62 9.05 -15.40
N LYS A 148 19.37 9.38 -16.67
CA LYS A 148 19.81 8.60 -17.85
C LYS A 148 21.29 8.19 -17.84
N GLY A 149 22.19 9.09 -17.43
CA GLY A 149 23.63 8.80 -17.37
C GLY A 149 24.08 7.94 -16.19
N ASN A 150 23.21 7.72 -15.20
CA ASN A 150 23.55 7.10 -13.92
C ASN A 150 22.75 5.83 -13.62
N PHE A 151 21.67 5.57 -14.36
CA PHE A 151 20.76 4.46 -14.14
C PHE A 151 21.49 3.10 -14.11
N SER A 152 21.20 2.32 -13.07
CA SER A 152 21.71 0.97 -12.88
C SER A 152 20.81 0.22 -11.90
N GLU A 153 20.30 -0.92 -12.34
CA GLU A 153 19.47 -1.83 -11.52
C GLU A 153 20.20 -2.21 -10.22
N GLU A 154 21.50 -2.51 -10.30
CA GLU A 154 22.36 -2.86 -9.17
C GLU A 154 22.48 -1.71 -8.15
N LYS A 155 22.71 -0.47 -8.62
CA LYS A 155 22.81 0.69 -7.71
C LYS A 155 21.51 0.96 -6.97
N ILE A 156 20.37 0.77 -7.65
CA ILE A 156 19.04 0.93 -7.06
C ILE A 156 18.77 -0.18 -6.04
N GLU A 157 19.11 -1.44 -6.36
CA GLU A 157 18.99 -2.55 -5.41
C GLU A 157 19.84 -2.30 -4.15
N ASN A 158 21.10 -1.89 -4.31
CA ASN A 158 21.98 -1.56 -3.20
C ASN A 158 21.44 -0.41 -2.32
N PHE A 159 20.83 0.61 -2.95
CA PHE A 159 20.17 1.70 -2.23
C PHE A 159 19.00 1.17 -1.37
N ILE A 160 18.12 0.35 -1.94
CA ILE A 160 16.99 -0.25 -1.23
C ILE A 160 17.45 -1.18 -0.11
N ASP A 161 18.44 -2.04 -0.37
CA ASP A 161 18.97 -2.98 0.61
C ASP A 161 19.64 -2.25 1.79
N SER A 162 20.41 -1.20 1.52
CA SER A 162 21.02 -0.38 2.56
C SER A 162 19.96 0.23 3.50
N LYS A 163 18.85 0.70 2.93
CA LYS A 163 17.73 1.28 3.70
C LYS A 163 16.99 0.25 4.53
N ASN A 164 16.65 -0.89 3.94
CA ASN A 164 15.97 -1.97 4.64
C ASN A 164 16.86 -2.57 5.74
N ASN A 165 18.16 -2.75 5.46
CA ASN A 165 19.12 -3.24 6.45
C ASN A 165 19.29 -2.26 7.61
N PHE A 166 19.36 -0.96 7.34
CA PHE A 166 19.40 0.05 8.41
C PHE A 166 18.16 -0.03 9.31
N ALA A 167 16.95 -0.06 8.73
CA ALA A 167 15.71 -0.17 9.49
C ALA A 167 15.65 -1.46 10.32
N ASN A 168 16.00 -2.59 9.72
CA ASN A 168 16.05 -3.90 10.40
C ASN A 168 17.09 -3.91 11.52
N ASN A 169 18.28 -3.35 11.30
CA ASN A 169 19.32 -3.27 12.32
C ASN A 169 18.90 -2.39 13.49
N VAL A 170 18.28 -1.22 13.22
CA VAL A 170 17.74 -0.36 14.27
C VAL A 170 16.66 -1.08 15.08
N GLN A 171 15.75 -1.81 14.43
CA GLN A 171 14.71 -2.58 15.11
C GLN A 171 15.33 -3.71 15.94
N LYS A 172 16.32 -4.42 15.39
CA LYS A 172 17.02 -5.50 16.08
C LYS A 172 17.76 -4.98 17.33
N ILE A 173 18.52 -3.89 17.19
CA ILE A 173 19.18 -3.21 18.31
C ILE A 173 18.15 -2.85 19.38
N LYS A 174 17.01 -2.23 18.99
CA LYS A 174 15.93 -1.91 19.93
C LYS A 174 15.37 -3.14 20.64
N SER A 175 15.20 -4.25 19.94
CA SER A 175 14.72 -5.51 20.54
C SER A 175 15.74 -6.17 21.48
N GLU A 176 17.03 -5.94 21.25
CA GLU A 176 18.11 -6.44 22.12
C GLU A 176 18.31 -5.56 23.37
N ILE A 177 17.82 -4.33 23.39
CA ILE A 177 17.85 -3.46 24.58
C ILE A 177 16.73 -3.90 25.55
N THR A 178 17.01 -4.95 26.32
CA THR A 178 16.13 -5.48 27.36
C THR A 178 16.73 -5.26 28.75
N GLN A 179 15.89 -5.25 29.79
CA GLN A 179 16.38 -5.13 31.17
C GLN A 179 17.35 -6.26 31.52
N GLU A 180 17.05 -7.49 31.09
CA GLU A 180 17.91 -8.66 31.27
C GLU A 180 19.29 -8.46 30.62
N ASN A 181 19.33 -8.01 29.36
CA ASN A 181 20.60 -7.79 28.66
C ASN A 181 21.43 -6.66 29.29
N ILE A 182 20.78 -5.61 29.79
CA ILE A 182 21.46 -4.51 30.50
C ILE A 182 22.04 -5.00 31.83
N VAL A 183 21.28 -5.78 32.61
CA VAL A 183 21.78 -6.37 33.86
C VAL A 183 22.96 -7.30 33.56
N ALA A 184 22.85 -8.15 32.53
CA ALA A 184 23.93 -9.04 32.12
C ALA A 184 25.19 -8.26 31.69
N LEU A 185 25.04 -7.17 30.93
CA LEU A 185 26.15 -6.29 30.54
C LEU A 185 26.81 -5.63 31.75
N LEU A 186 26.03 -5.12 32.71
CA LEU A 186 26.54 -4.52 33.94
C LEU A 186 27.31 -5.54 34.77
N LYS A 187 26.74 -6.74 34.97
CA LYS A 187 27.44 -7.83 35.67
C LYS A 187 28.74 -8.20 34.96
N SER A 188 28.70 -8.41 33.65
CA SER A 188 29.91 -8.73 32.86
C SER A 188 30.97 -7.64 32.98
N HIS A 189 30.60 -6.37 33.05
CA HIS A 189 31.54 -5.26 33.23
C HIS A 189 32.21 -5.32 34.60
N PHE A 190 31.45 -5.43 35.69
CA PHE A 190 32.02 -5.43 37.05
C PHE A 190 32.79 -6.71 37.38
N LEU A 191 32.42 -7.85 36.79
CA LEU A 191 33.15 -9.11 36.93
C LEU A 191 34.58 -9.05 36.34
N THR A 192 34.92 -8.05 35.53
CA THR A 192 36.31 -7.84 35.09
C THR A 192 37.23 -7.38 36.23
N THR A 193 36.67 -6.86 37.31
CA THR A 193 37.41 -6.18 38.39
C THR A 193 37.09 -6.75 39.78
N TYR A 194 35.86 -7.23 40.02
CA TYR A 194 35.37 -7.66 41.33
C TYR A 194 34.95 -9.13 41.34
N ALA A 195 34.91 -9.75 42.52
CA ALA A 195 34.46 -11.14 42.65
C ALA A 195 32.95 -11.27 42.41
N ALA A 196 32.51 -12.41 41.88
CA ALA A 196 31.11 -12.64 41.53
C ALA A 196 30.15 -12.43 42.70
N THR A 197 30.53 -12.85 43.90
CA THR A 197 29.75 -12.67 45.12
C THR A 197 29.56 -11.20 45.51
N GLU A 198 30.56 -10.36 45.25
CA GLU A 198 30.50 -8.92 45.53
C GLU A 198 29.58 -8.21 44.52
N VAL A 199 29.69 -8.59 43.24
CA VAL A 199 28.86 -8.06 42.16
C VAL A 199 27.39 -8.45 42.36
N ASP A 200 27.10 -9.71 42.65
CA ASP A 200 25.73 -10.16 42.89
C ASP A 200 25.11 -9.45 44.08
N LYS A 201 25.86 -9.31 45.19
CA LYS A 201 25.38 -8.60 46.37
C LYS A 201 25.09 -7.12 46.09
N ALA A 202 25.93 -6.46 45.30
CA ALA A 202 25.72 -5.07 44.91
C ALA A 202 24.52 -4.88 43.96
N MET A 203 24.19 -5.89 43.15
CA MET A 203 23.07 -5.82 42.20
C MET A 203 21.70 -6.13 42.82
N GLU A 204 21.63 -6.77 44.00
CA GLU A 204 20.36 -7.12 44.67
C GLU A 204 19.46 -5.91 44.92
N ASP A 205 20.04 -4.77 45.30
CA ASP A 205 19.31 -3.55 45.63
C ASP A 205 19.06 -2.62 44.43
N ILE A 206 19.44 -3.03 43.22
CA ILE A 206 19.38 -2.21 42.02
C ILE A 206 18.20 -2.61 41.13
N VAL A 207 17.28 -1.66 40.96
CA VAL A 207 16.15 -1.80 40.02
C VAL A 207 16.40 -0.95 38.78
N ILE A 208 16.43 -1.59 37.61
CA ILE A 208 16.57 -0.93 36.31
C ILE A 208 15.21 -0.86 35.65
N THR A 209 14.76 0.34 35.28
CA THR A 209 13.51 0.55 34.55
C THR A 209 13.79 1.17 33.20
N LEU A 210 13.32 0.52 32.13
CA LEU A 210 13.39 1.06 30.78
C LEU A 210 12.13 1.87 30.47
N LYS A 211 12.33 3.12 30.07
CA LYS A 211 11.27 3.97 29.55
C LYS A 211 11.57 4.29 28.11
N THR A 212 10.76 3.77 27.20
CA THR A 212 10.78 4.23 25.82
C THR A 212 10.18 5.63 25.81
N ALA A 213 10.96 6.62 25.38
CA ALA A 213 10.41 7.92 25.08
C ALA A 213 9.44 7.74 23.90
N ASN A 214 8.14 7.83 24.16
CA ASN A 214 7.18 8.19 23.12
C ASN A 214 7.47 9.66 22.79
N ILE A 215 8.54 9.90 22.02
CA ILE A 215 8.62 11.13 21.26
C ILE A 215 7.53 10.96 20.21
N ALA A 216 6.31 11.35 20.59
CA ALA A 216 5.37 11.84 19.61
C ALA A 216 6.12 12.99 18.93
N HIS A 217 6.75 12.68 17.80
CA HIS A 217 6.81 13.69 16.78
C HIS A 217 5.35 14.10 16.63
N THR A 218 5.05 15.33 17.04
CA THR A 218 3.94 16.12 16.57
C THR A 218 4.11 16.27 15.05
N ILE A 219 3.99 15.16 14.34
CA ILE A 219 3.22 15.12 13.13
C ILE A 219 1.82 15.40 13.68
N GLU A 220 1.33 16.62 13.47
CA GLU A 220 -0.11 16.83 13.51
C GLU A 220 -0.70 15.70 12.67
N SER A 221 -1.26 14.69 13.34
CA SER A 221 -2.07 13.69 12.67
C SER A 221 -3.06 14.50 11.84
N PRO A 222 -3.03 14.41 10.51
CA PRO A 222 -4.10 14.99 9.73
C PRO A 222 -5.37 14.39 10.32
N LYS A 223 -6.30 15.27 10.70
CA LYS A 223 -7.66 14.86 11.06
C LYS A 223 -8.07 13.77 10.07
N ILE A 224 -8.37 12.58 10.58
CA ILE A 224 -8.81 11.45 9.79
C ILE A 224 -10.10 11.89 9.11
N ILE A 225 -9.98 12.33 7.86
CA ILE A 225 -11.06 12.46 6.91
C ILE A 225 -10.95 11.21 6.05
N ASP A 226 -11.63 10.17 6.50
CA ASP A 226 -11.77 8.88 5.81
C ASP A 226 -12.62 9.10 4.55
N ASN A 227 -11.94 9.46 3.46
CA ASN A 227 -12.50 9.59 2.12
C ASN A 227 -12.16 8.34 1.32
N GLY A 228 -13.02 7.35 1.41
CA GLY A 228 -12.98 6.10 0.66
C GLY A 228 -13.25 6.34 -0.83
N ASN A 229 -12.19 6.30 -1.62
CA ASN A 229 -12.23 6.05 -3.05
C ASN A 229 -11.40 4.78 -3.32
N ASP A 230 -12.09 3.70 -3.68
CA ASP A 230 -11.50 2.40 -4.05
C ASP A 230 -11.63 2.24 -5.59
N PRO A 231 -10.54 2.37 -6.38
CA PRO A 231 -10.56 2.07 -7.81
C PRO A 231 -10.30 0.58 -8.08
N LEU A 232 -11.24 -0.04 -8.80
CA LEU A 232 -11.20 -1.32 -9.52
C LEU A 232 -9.86 -2.10 -9.58
N LEU A 233 -9.80 -3.21 -8.82
CA LEU A 233 -8.81 -4.27 -8.86
C LEU A 233 -8.83 -5.10 -10.18
N PRO A 234 -7.70 -5.66 -10.66
CA PRO A 234 -7.69 -6.94 -11.35
C PRO A 234 -7.57 -8.05 -10.29
N LEU A 235 -8.63 -8.84 -10.13
CA LEU A 235 -8.77 -9.80 -9.03
C LEU A 235 -8.39 -11.22 -9.44
N PRO A 236 -7.99 -12.07 -8.47
CA PRO A 236 -7.89 -13.51 -8.68
C PRO A 236 -9.19 -14.02 -9.28
N ILE A 237 -9.08 -14.86 -10.32
CA ILE A 237 -10.23 -15.36 -11.09
C ILE A 237 -11.10 -16.32 -10.24
N ASP A 238 -10.61 -16.76 -9.09
CA ASP A 238 -11.25 -17.78 -8.28
C ASP A 238 -12.41 -17.21 -7.43
N GLU A 239 -13.56 -17.86 -7.55
CA GLU A 239 -14.69 -17.64 -6.64
C GLU A 239 -14.28 -18.08 -5.22
N TYR A 240 -14.77 -17.41 -4.17
CA TYR A 240 -14.52 -17.94 -2.83
C TYR A 240 -15.20 -19.30 -2.64
N GLU A 241 -14.54 -20.20 -1.90
CA GLU A 241 -15.20 -21.36 -1.33
C GLU A 241 -16.15 -20.90 -0.23
N GLU A 242 -17.39 -21.39 -0.28
CA GLU A 242 -18.45 -20.89 0.59
C GLU A 242 -18.15 -21.21 2.06
N PRO A 243 -18.01 -20.20 2.93
CA PRO A 243 -17.60 -20.44 4.30
C PRO A 243 -18.70 -21.15 5.11
N ASN A 244 -18.28 -21.91 6.13
CA ASN A 244 -19.19 -22.68 6.99
C ASN A 244 -19.95 -21.83 8.04
N PHE A 245 -19.97 -20.51 7.92
CA PHE A 245 -20.76 -19.62 8.76
C PHE A 245 -21.87 -18.93 7.96
N ASP A 246 -22.93 -18.49 8.65
CA ASP A 246 -24.02 -17.74 8.02
C ASP A 246 -23.63 -16.30 7.79
N TYR A 247 -23.84 -15.83 6.56
CA TYR A 247 -23.55 -14.46 6.18
C TYR A 247 -24.62 -13.87 5.25
N VAL A 248 -24.66 -12.54 5.20
CA VAL A 248 -25.41 -11.80 4.20
C VAL A 248 -24.44 -11.00 3.32
N ILE A 249 -24.69 -10.99 2.02
CA ILE A 249 -23.96 -10.16 1.07
C ILE A 249 -24.73 -8.85 0.92
N ILE A 250 -24.02 -7.74 1.06
CA ILE A 250 -24.52 -6.41 0.74
C ILE A 250 -23.71 -5.87 -0.43
N LYS A 251 -24.36 -5.78 -1.59
CA LYS A 251 -23.79 -5.21 -2.80
C LYS A 251 -23.96 -3.70 -2.77
N THR A 252 -22.86 -2.98 -2.88
CA THR A 252 -22.83 -1.52 -3.04
C THR A 252 -22.08 -1.14 -4.32
N THR A 253 -22.08 0.14 -4.65
CA THR A 253 -21.35 0.69 -5.79
C THR A 253 -20.34 1.72 -5.31
N GLU A 254 -19.30 1.98 -6.10
CA GLU A 254 -18.31 3.03 -5.82
C GLU A 254 -18.99 4.39 -5.59
N SER A 255 -19.98 4.74 -6.40
CA SER A 255 -20.74 5.98 -6.21
C SER A 255 -21.41 6.08 -4.84
N LYS A 256 -21.90 4.95 -4.28
CA LYS A 256 -22.52 4.93 -2.95
C LYS A 256 -21.51 4.96 -1.80
N ILE A 257 -20.28 4.51 -2.05
CA ILE A 257 -19.15 4.64 -1.12
C ILE A 257 -18.74 6.10 -1.01
N ILE A 258 -18.54 6.74 -2.17
CA ILE A 258 -18.20 8.17 -2.27
C ILE A 258 -19.26 9.03 -1.59
N GLU A 259 -20.55 8.80 -1.88
CA GLU A 259 -21.68 9.53 -1.29
C GLU A 259 -21.68 9.47 0.24
N ARG A 260 -21.11 8.42 0.84
CA ARG A 260 -21.22 8.11 2.28
C ARG A 260 -19.92 8.18 3.04
N GLY A 261 -18.85 8.61 2.38
CA GLY A 261 -17.53 8.75 2.97
C GLY A 261 -16.70 7.48 2.87
N ASN A 262 -17.21 6.31 3.29
CA ASN A 262 -16.41 5.08 3.26
C ASN A 262 -17.23 3.80 3.02
N LEU A 263 -16.51 2.69 2.82
CA LEU A 263 -17.09 1.38 2.50
C LEU A 263 -17.99 0.87 3.65
N TYR A 264 -17.61 1.11 4.90
CA TYR A 264 -18.39 0.68 6.06
C TYR A 264 -19.71 1.43 6.14
N GLU A 265 -19.70 2.76 6.01
CA GLU A 265 -20.89 3.62 6.00
C GLU A 265 -21.83 3.28 4.83
N ALA A 266 -21.26 2.97 3.66
CA ALA A 266 -22.05 2.53 2.52
C ALA A 266 -22.69 1.15 2.74
N THR A 267 -21.93 0.20 3.28
CA THR A 267 -22.38 -1.19 3.51
C THR A 267 -23.38 -1.27 4.65
N ARG A 268 -23.16 -0.53 5.73
CA ARG A 268 -24.02 -0.60 6.92
C ARG A 268 -25.35 0.08 6.73
N TYR A 269 -25.56 0.86 5.68
CA TYR A 269 -26.72 1.72 5.52
C TYR A 269 -28.09 1.02 5.60
N LYS A 270 -29.16 1.82 5.68
CA LYS A 270 -30.56 1.41 5.72
C LYS A 270 -30.98 0.69 4.41
N TRP A 271 -30.79 -0.62 4.32
CA TRP A 271 -31.18 -1.46 3.18
C TRP A 271 -32.56 -2.07 3.35
N LYS A 272 -33.33 -2.17 2.26
CA LYS A 272 -34.59 -2.91 2.28
C LYS A 272 -34.30 -4.41 2.42
N ALA A 273 -34.73 -5.00 3.53
CA ALA A 273 -34.46 -6.40 3.87
C ALA A 273 -35.59 -6.98 4.72
N GLY A 274 -35.76 -8.31 4.66
CA GLY A 274 -36.71 -9.02 5.52
C GLY A 274 -36.13 -9.29 6.91
N ASP A 275 -37.00 -9.53 7.90
CA ASP A 275 -36.64 -9.69 9.32
C ASP A 275 -35.63 -10.82 9.59
N ARG A 276 -35.52 -11.79 8.68
CA ARG A 276 -34.50 -12.84 8.76
C ARG A 276 -33.06 -12.32 8.77
N ILE A 277 -32.82 -11.08 8.33
CA ILE A 277 -31.48 -10.47 8.33
C ILE A 277 -30.87 -10.39 9.74
N ALA A 278 -31.72 -10.24 10.77
CA ALA A 278 -31.29 -10.15 12.16
C ALA A 278 -30.57 -11.41 12.69
N ARG A 279 -30.62 -12.53 11.96
CA ARG A 279 -29.98 -13.81 12.32
C ARG A 279 -28.52 -13.92 11.86
N TYR A 280 -28.07 -13.03 10.98
CA TYR A 280 -26.74 -13.11 10.37
C TYR A 280 -25.73 -12.30 11.16
N SER A 281 -24.66 -12.96 11.60
CA SER A 281 -23.55 -12.35 12.34
C SER A 281 -22.45 -11.80 11.44
N PHE A 282 -22.47 -12.10 10.14
CA PHE A 282 -21.47 -11.65 9.18
C PHE A 282 -22.10 -10.95 7.97
N VAL A 283 -21.47 -9.87 7.54
CA VAL A 283 -21.82 -9.12 6.32
C VAL A 283 -20.61 -9.09 5.39
N LEU A 284 -20.76 -9.58 4.16
CA LEU A 284 -19.77 -9.35 3.10
C LEU A 284 -20.17 -8.12 2.31
N SER A 285 -19.31 -7.10 2.35
CA SER A 285 -19.43 -5.94 1.48
C SER A 285 -18.89 -6.27 0.10
N VAL A 286 -19.73 -6.09 -0.92
CA VAL A 286 -19.38 -6.45 -2.29
C VAL A 286 -19.48 -5.26 -3.21
N VAL A 287 -18.42 -5.03 -3.97
CA VAL A 287 -18.32 -3.99 -5.01
C VAL A 287 -17.85 -4.66 -6.29
N ASN A 288 -18.54 -4.40 -7.41
CA ASN A 288 -18.22 -4.96 -8.72
C ASN A 288 -18.08 -6.49 -8.75
N THR A 289 -18.90 -7.21 -7.97
CA THR A 289 -18.91 -8.68 -7.80
C THR A 289 -17.82 -9.28 -6.92
N TYR A 290 -17.02 -8.45 -6.26
CA TYR A 290 -15.93 -8.89 -5.41
C TYR A 290 -16.09 -8.45 -3.97
N VAL A 291 -15.63 -9.28 -3.04
CA VAL A 291 -15.66 -8.99 -1.61
C VAL A 291 -14.59 -7.94 -1.29
N ARG A 292 -15.02 -6.78 -0.78
CA ARG A 292 -14.16 -5.66 -0.39
C ARG A 292 -13.99 -5.51 1.11
N ALA A 293 -14.88 -6.10 1.90
CA ALA A 293 -14.74 -6.21 3.33
C ALA A 293 -15.65 -7.31 3.88
N VAL A 294 -15.28 -7.84 5.03
CA VAL A 294 -16.13 -8.69 5.86
C VAL A 294 -16.33 -7.97 7.19
N TYR A 295 -17.57 -7.83 7.63
CA TYR A 295 -17.93 -7.20 8.90
C TYR A 295 -18.58 -8.20 9.84
N ILE A 296 -18.20 -8.14 11.11
CA ILE A 296 -18.86 -8.83 12.21
C ILE A 296 -19.96 -7.92 12.72
N VAL A 297 -21.19 -8.39 12.70
CA VAL A 297 -22.37 -7.64 13.16
C VAL A 297 -22.55 -7.85 14.65
N GLU A 298 -22.50 -6.76 15.41
CA GLU A 298 -22.80 -6.76 16.84
C GLU A 298 -24.31 -6.57 17.07
N ARG A 299 -24.94 -5.68 16.29
CA ARG A 299 -26.38 -5.44 16.39
C ARG A 299 -27.00 -5.00 15.07
N TRP A 300 -28.18 -5.54 14.79
CA TRP A 300 -29.06 -5.08 13.74
C TRP A 300 -30.07 -4.04 14.28
N LYS A 301 -30.36 -3.03 13.48
CA LYS A 301 -31.35 -1.99 13.76
C LYS A 301 -32.32 -1.86 12.59
N LYS A 302 -33.56 -1.50 12.87
CA LYS A 302 -34.66 -1.44 11.90
C LYS A 302 -35.40 -0.10 11.99
N GLU A 303 -35.78 0.44 10.84
CA GLU A 303 -36.66 1.60 10.68
C GLU A 303 -37.57 1.34 9.48
N GLY A 304 -38.86 1.09 9.73
CA GLY A 304 -39.80 0.66 8.70
C GLY A 304 -39.34 -0.68 8.06
N GLU A 305 -39.25 -0.72 6.73
CA GLU A 305 -38.77 -1.90 5.99
C GLU A 305 -37.24 -1.93 5.79
N ARG A 306 -36.51 -0.99 6.40
CA ARG A 306 -35.07 -0.85 6.21
C ARG A 306 -34.27 -1.26 7.43
N TRP A 307 -33.19 -1.98 7.18
CA TRP A 307 -32.28 -2.52 8.17
C TRP A 307 -30.88 -1.95 7.98
N TRP A 308 -30.20 -1.68 9.09
CA TRP A 308 -28.78 -1.35 9.14
C TRP A 308 -28.13 -2.11 10.28
N PHE A 309 -26.81 -2.19 10.26
CA PHE A 309 -26.08 -2.82 11.34
C PHE A 309 -25.06 -1.88 11.96
N GLU A 310 -24.62 -2.24 13.15
CA GLU A 310 -23.40 -1.74 13.77
C GLU A 310 -22.52 -2.93 14.10
N GLY A 311 -21.24 -2.76 13.84
CA GLY A 311 -20.25 -3.80 13.99
C GLY A 311 -18.87 -3.28 13.63
N HIS A 312 -17.92 -4.21 13.49
CA HIS A 312 -16.54 -3.90 13.17
C HIS A 312 -16.03 -4.82 12.05
N LYS A 313 -14.88 -4.46 11.48
CA LYS A 313 -14.23 -5.23 10.42
C LYS A 313 -13.74 -6.56 10.99
N ALA A 314 -14.00 -7.66 10.29
CA ALA A 314 -13.46 -8.97 10.65
C ALA A 314 -11.94 -8.98 10.43
N GLU A 315 -11.22 -9.73 11.25
CA GLU A 315 -9.77 -9.92 11.17
C GLU A 315 -9.41 -11.41 11.12
N GLY A 316 -8.15 -11.71 10.79
CA GLY A 316 -7.63 -13.07 10.70
C GLY A 316 -8.14 -13.87 9.50
N GLU A 317 -8.12 -15.20 9.65
CA GLU A 317 -8.32 -16.16 8.55
C GLU A 317 -9.65 -15.99 7.80
N ILE A 318 -10.73 -15.57 8.49
CA ILE A 318 -12.04 -15.32 7.87
C ILE A 318 -11.97 -14.14 6.89
N TYR A 319 -11.23 -13.09 7.24
CA TYR A 319 -11.08 -11.92 6.40
C TYR A 319 -10.15 -12.22 5.22
N GLU A 320 -9.01 -12.84 5.48
CA GLU A 320 -7.98 -13.15 4.48
C GLU A 320 -8.47 -14.13 3.41
N ASN A 321 -9.31 -15.12 3.78
CA ASN A 321 -9.82 -16.12 2.84
C ASN A 321 -10.92 -15.60 1.91
N LEU A 322 -11.54 -14.46 2.21
CA LEU A 322 -12.70 -13.94 1.48
C LEU A 322 -12.40 -12.63 0.75
N ILE A 323 -11.52 -11.79 1.30
CA ILE A 323 -11.19 -10.49 0.73
C ILE A 323 -10.59 -10.64 -0.68
N GLY A 324 -11.02 -9.79 -1.61
CA GLY A 324 -10.57 -9.79 -3.00
C GLY A 324 -11.14 -10.92 -3.86
N LYS A 325 -11.76 -11.96 -3.29
CA LYS A 325 -12.35 -13.05 -4.07
C LYS A 325 -13.66 -12.65 -4.73
N LYS A 326 -13.97 -13.31 -5.85
CA LYS A 326 -15.23 -13.12 -6.56
C LYS A 326 -16.36 -13.84 -5.83
N ILE A 327 -17.54 -13.23 -5.75
CA ILE A 327 -18.70 -13.94 -5.23
C ILE A 327 -19.11 -15.07 -6.19
N PRO A 328 -19.53 -16.24 -5.66
CA PRO A 328 -19.99 -17.36 -6.46
C PRO A 328 -21.04 -16.99 -7.52
N TYR A 329 -21.01 -17.63 -8.69
CA TYR A 329 -21.92 -17.35 -9.81
C TYR A 329 -23.40 -17.33 -9.38
N LYS A 330 -23.78 -18.16 -8.41
CA LYS A 330 -25.14 -18.25 -7.84
C LYS A 330 -25.66 -16.94 -7.21
N TYR A 331 -24.79 -16.02 -6.84
CA TYR A 331 -25.10 -14.70 -6.26
C TYR A 331 -25.02 -13.54 -7.26
N ARG A 332 -24.58 -13.80 -8.51
CA ARG A 332 -24.38 -12.81 -9.57
C ARG A 332 -25.13 -13.13 -10.88
N LYS A 333 -26.18 -13.96 -10.81
CA LYS A 333 -27.04 -14.27 -11.96
C LYS A 333 -27.73 -12.99 -12.49
N LYS A 334 -27.88 -12.90 -13.81
CA LYS A 334 -28.60 -11.81 -14.49
C LYS A 334 -30.02 -11.69 -13.92
N GLY A 335 -30.39 -10.50 -13.43
CA GLY A 335 -31.66 -10.24 -12.74
C GLY A 335 -31.57 -10.13 -11.20
N MET A 336 -30.43 -10.47 -10.58
CA MET A 336 -30.22 -10.27 -9.13
C MET A 336 -29.71 -8.84 -8.80
N ALA A 337 -30.57 -7.84 -9.09
CA ALA A 337 -30.30 -6.43 -8.83
C ALA A 337 -30.52 -6.00 -7.37
N PHE A 338 -31.09 -6.89 -6.53
CA PHE A 338 -31.28 -6.59 -5.11
C PHE A 338 -29.92 -6.47 -4.40
N PRO A 339 -29.68 -5.37 -3.66
CA PRO A 339 -28.42 -5.15 -2.96
C PRO A 339 -28.15 -6.18 -1.87
N VAL A 340 -29.19 -6.61 -1.15
CA VAL A 340 -29.08 -7.58 -0.06
C VAL A 340 -29.33 -8.98 -0.60
N VAL A 341 -28.33 -9.86 -0.49
CA VAL A 341 -28.39 -11.24 -0.93
C VAL A 341 -28.01 -12.15 0.22
N TYR A 342 -28.88 -13.10 0.54
CA TYR A 342 -28.66 -14.03 1.65
C TYR A 342 -27.87 -15.23 1.16
N LYS A 343 -27.00 -15.78 2.03
CA LYS A 343 -26.39 -17.09 1.81
C LYS A 343 -27.50 -18.11 1.51
N LYS A 344 -27.28 -18.93 0.49
CA LYS A 344 -28.20 -19.96 0.00
C LYS A 344 -27.92 -21.32 0.60
#